data_AF-E9D1S5-F1
#
_entry.id   AF-E9D1S5-F1
#
_cell.length_a   1.000
_cell.length_b   1.000
_cell.length_c   1.000
_cell.angle_alpha   90.00
_cell.angle_beta   90.00
_cell.angle_gamma   90.00
#
_symmetry.space_group_name_H-M   'P 1'
#
loop_
_entity.id
_entity.type
_entity.pdbx_description
1 polymer ?
#
loop_
_entity_poly.entity_id
_entity_poly.type
_entity_poly.pdbx_seq_one_letter_code
_entity_poly.pdbx_strand_id
1 'polypeptide(L)'
;MWSNLRRAYRPAMGAIGRSHSTARHHSSILQLYASDIRCANEQDHVRSVHELLGETGVLKIKLGFEDDESKYMQQLILSLHKHHGHGLPITHSASRGWFWDVRPLPGQNQQAASKPARSETARDFPWHTDCSYEHLPPRFFALQVLQPDRCGGGTLSILDADKIAGLLSPATRRSLSRPEYRITVPAEFIKSDERHITAPLLSKDSGSGAAELRFREEILEPLTNGAKLALQEFGESLQSPNAKAATLHLTPELLPRGSIILINNRRWLHARSEVKDPRRHLRRVRWDARPFAAEEALSL
;
A
#
# COMPACT_ATOMS: atom_id res chain seq x y z
N MET A 1 -9.83 -13.43 -80.04
CA MET A 1 -9.68 -12.09 -79.46
C MET A 1 -8.59 -12.18 -78.39
N TRP A 2 -7.31 -11.97 -78.75
CA TRP A 2 -6.59 -10.70 -78.52
C TRP A 2 -6.71 -10.29 -77.05
N SER A 3 -5.79 -10.76 -76.20
CA SER A 3 -4.53 -10.08 -75.80
C SER A 3 -4.70 -9.30 -74.50
N ASN A 4 -4.01 -9.70 -73.42
CA ASN A 4 -2.87 -8.93 -72.91
C ASN A 4 -2.17 -9.59 -71.72
N LEU A 5 -0.87 -9.75 -71.90
CA LEU A 5 0.16 -9.98 -70.88
C LEU A 5 0.23 -8.82 -69.88
N ARG A 6 0.66 -9.11 -68.64
CA ARG A 6 1.88 -8.52 -68.07
C ARG A 6 2.41 -9.37 -66.92
N ARG A 7 3.67 -9.77 -67.09
CA ARG A 7 4.52 -10.51 -66.16
C ARG A 7 5.46 -9.52 -65.48
N ALA A 8 5.84 -9.88 -64.25
CA ALA A 8 7.09 -9.55 -63.54
C ALA A 8 7.30 -8.10 -63.07
N TYR A 9 7.56 -7.93 -61.77
CA TYR A 9 8.94 -7.81 -61.26
C TYR A 9 8.97 -7.81 -59.72
N ARG A 10 9.83 -8.63 -59.10
CA ARG A 10 10.38 -8.39 -57.76
C ARG A 10 11.75 -7.71 -57.95
N PRO A 11 12.11 -6.78 -57.06
CA PRO A 11 13.44 -6.84 -56.46
C PRO A 11 13.39 -6.79 -54.93
N ALA A 12 14.47 -7.27 -54.33
CA ALA A 12 14.65 -7.50 -52.91
C ALA A 12 15.39 -6.34 -52.21
N MET A 13 15.32 -6.40 -50.88
CA MET A 13 16.18 -5.79 -49.85
C MET A 13 16.02 -4.30 -49.52
N GLY A 14 15.54 -4.08 -48.30
CA GLY A 14 15.76 -2.89 -47.49
C GLY A 14 15.60 -3.30 -46.02
N ALA A 15 16.71 -3.58 -45.34
CA ALA A 15 16.74 -3.87 -43.91
C ALA A 15 16.32 -2.63 -43.12
N ILE A 16 15.30 -2.75 -42.27
CA ILE A 16 14.96 -1.73 -41.28
C ILE A 16 14.82 -2.43 -39.93
N GLY A 17 15.64 -1.99 -39.00
CA GLY A 17 15.91 -2.63 -37.72
C GLY A 17 14.65 -2.93 -36.92
N ARG A 18 14.59 -4.16 -36.40
CA ARG A 18 13.71 -4.49 -35.27
C ARG A 18 14.23 -3.72 -34.06
N SER A 19 13.66 -2.55 -33.83
CA SER A 19 13.68 -1.91 -32.52
C SER A 19 12.98 -2.85 -31.55
N HIS A 20 13.76 -3.51 -30.69
CA HIS A 20 13.26 -4.11 -29.47
C HIS A 20 12.76 -2.97 -28.56
N SER A 21 11.50 -2.57 -28.76
CA SER A 21 10.80 -1.73 -27.79
C SER A 21 10.52 -2.59 -26.55
N THR A 22 11.29 -2.29 -25.52
CA THR A 22 11.14 -2.75 -24.14
C THR A 22 9.68 -2.67 -23.67
N ALA A 23 9.26 -3.71 -22.93
CA ALA A 23 7.96 -3.80 -22.31
C ALA A 23 7.70 -2.58 -21.41
N ARG A 24 6.61 -1.85 -21.65
CA ARG A 24 6.06 -0.88 -20.69
C ARG A 24 4.82 -1.49 -20.06
N HIS A 25 5.01 -2.18 -18.93
CA HIS A 25 3.91 -2.49 -18.03
C HIS A 25 3.45 -1.17 -17.39
N HIS A 26 2.46 -0.51 -18.00
CA HIS A 26 1.64 0.44 -17.25
C HIS A 26 0.89 -0.37 -16.20
N SER A 27 1.30 -0.24 -14.94
CA SER A 27 0.75 -0.94 -13.78
C SER A 27 -0.75 -0.68 -13.66
N SER A 28 -1.57 -1.65 -14.04
CA SER A 28 -3.04 -1.51 -14.07
C SER A 28 -3.64 -1.74 -12.68
N ILE A 29 -3.44 -0.80 -11.76
CA ILE A 29 -4.33 -0.68 -10.61
C ILE A 29 -5.69 -0.26 -11.15
N LEU A 30 -6.76 -0.93 -10.71
CA LEU A 30 -8.12 -0.55 -11.09
C LEU A 30 -8.39 0.89 -10.66
N GLN A 31 -9.09 1.62 -11.53
CA GLN A 31 -9.35 3.04 -11.34
C GLN A 31 -10.84 3.32 -11.45
N LEU A 32 -11.40 3.98 -10.44
CA LEU A 32 -12.69 4.65 -10.52
C LEU A 32 -12.52 6.16 -10.73
N TYR A 33 -13.54 6.78 -11.29
CA TYR A 33 -13.62 8.23 -11.46
C TYR A 33 -14.78 8.77 -10.63
N ALA A 34 -14.52 9.77 -9.80
CA ALA A 34 -15.56 10.50 -9.07
C ALA A 34 -15.70 11.88 -9.71
N SER A 35 -16.78 12.09 -10.48
CA SER A 35 -17.02 13.35 -11.19
C SER A 35 -17.43 14.49 -10.27
N ASP A 36 -18.03 14.16 -9.12
CA ASP A 36 -18.58 15.11 -8.14
C ASP A 36 -18.39 14.57 -6.72
N ILE A 37 -18.37 15.47 -5.72
CA ILE A 37 -18.25 15.09 -4.31
C ILE A 37 -19.38 14.17 -3.85
N ARG A 38 -20.58 14.30 -4.44
CA ARG A 38 -21.76 13.48 -4.13
C ARG A 38 -21.56 12.00 -4.38
N CYS A 39 -20.66 11.61 -5.29
CA CYS A 39 -20.32 10.20 -5.55
C CYS A 39 -19.91 9.46 -4.27
N ALA A 40 -19.32 10.16 -3.28
CA ALA A 40 -18.97 9.57 -1.98
C ALA A 40 -20.16 9.04 -1.17
N ASN A 41 -21.40 9.41 -1.52
CA ASN A 41 -22.64 8.98 -0.88
C ASN A 41 -23.58 8.21 -1.83
N GLU A 42 -23.21 8.08 -3.11
CA GLU A 42 -23.97 7.32 -4.10
C GLU A 42 -23.76 5.83 -3.88
N GLN A 43 -24.84 5.07 -3.64
CA GLN A 43 -24.74 3.68 -3.20
C GLN A 43 -23.99 2.78 -4.19
N ASP A 44 -24.20 2.95 -5.50
CA ASP A 44 -23.54 2.13 -6.52
C ASP A 44 -22.03 2.41 -6.59
N HIS A 45 -21.64 3.68 -6.42
CA HIS A 45 -20.23 4.08 -6.37
C HIS A 45 -19.55 3.55 -5.10
N VAL A 46 -20.19 3.69 -3.95
CA VAL A 46 -19.69 3.17 -2.66
C VAL A 46 -19.59 1.64 -2.68
N ARG A 47 -20.58 0.95 -3.28
CA ARG A 47 -20.56 -0.50 -3.49
C ARG A 47 -19.39 -0.91 -4.36
N SER A 48 -19.18 -0.23 -5.49
CA SER A 48 -18.06 -0.48 -6.39
C SER A 48 -16.71 -0.31 -5.66
N VAL A 49 -16.56 0.72 -4.84
CA VAL A 49 -15.37 0.92 -4.01
C VAL A 49 -15.17 -0.25 -3.04
N HIS A 50 -16.23 -0.69 -2.35
CA HIS A 50 -16.17 -1.81 -1.42
C HIS A 50 -15.78 -3.13 -2.10
N GLU A 51 -16.45 -3.47 -3.19
CA GLU A 51 -16.23 -4.72 -3.95
C GLU A 51 -14.81 -4.76 -4.51
N LEU A 52 -14.36 -3.70 -5.19
CA LEU A 52 -13.02 -3.64 -5.75
C LEU A 52 -11.93 -3.68 -4.68
N LEU A 53 -12.13 -3.00 -3.53
CA LEU A 53 -11.20 -3.12 -2.40
C LEU A 53 -11.17 -4.52 -1.79
N GLY A 54 -12.31 -5.23 -1.78
CA GLY A 54 -12.40 -6.62 -1.35
C GLY A 54 -11.64 -7.55 -2.29
N GLU A 55 -11.87 -7.41 -3.59
CA GLU A 55 -11.29 -8.26 -4.63
C GLU A 55 -9.78 -8.05 -4.77
N THR A 56 -9.34 -6.81 -5.02
CA THR A 56 -7.94 -6.52 -5.36
C THR A 56 -7.09 -6.09 -4.17
N GLY A 57 -7.72 -5.60 -3.10
CA GLY A 57 -7.01 -4.95 -1.99
C GLY A 57 -6.37 -3.61 -2.35
N VAL A 58 -6.52 -3.09 -3.57
CA VAL A 58 -5.97 -1.80 -3.97
C VAL A 58 -6.81 -1.13 -5.06
N LEU A 59 -7.14 0.14 -4.84
CA LEU A 59 -8.00 0.91 -5.74
C LEU A 59 -7.52 2.35 -5.86
N LYS A 60 -7.41 2.84 -7.10
CA LYS A 60 -7.23 4.26 -7.37
C LYS A 60 -8.58 4.92 -7.63
N ILE A 61 -8.80 6.09 -7.07
CA ILE A 61 -9.91 6.97 -7.42
C ILE A 61 -9.33 8.27 -7.96
N LYS A 62 -9.77 8.69 -9.15
CA LYS A 62 -9.44 10.00 -9.72
C LYS A 62 -10.60 10.96 -9.46
N LEU A 63 -10.33 12.07 -8.80
CA LEU A 63 -11.31 13.13 -8.60
C LEU A 63 -11.43 14.00 -9.86
N GLY A 64 -12.66 14.30 -10.26
CA GLY A 64 -13.01 15.25 -11.31
C GLY A 64 -13.18 16.69 -10.82
N PHE A 65 -12.95 16.94 -9.53
CA PHE A 65 -13.18 18.19 -8.83
C PHE A 65 -12.06 18.44 -7.81
N GLU A 66 -11.94 19.68 -7.34
CA GLU A 66 -10.99 20.04 -6.27
C GLU A 66 -11.53 19.64 -4.89
N ASP A 67 -10.68 19.05 -4.07
CA ASP A 67 -11.04 18.63 -2.71
C ASP A 67 -9.83 18.67 -1.77
N ASP A 68 -9.23 19.85 -1.57
CA ASP A 68 -8.03 19.99 -0.74
C ASP A 68 -8.28 19.71 0.76
N GLU A 69 -9.55 19.72 1.16
CA GLU A 69 -10.01 19.43 2.53
C GLU A 69 -10.34 17.94 2.76
N SER A 70 -10.19 17.09 1.73
CA SER A 70 -10.45 15.64 1.81
C SER A 70 -11.89 15.27 2.18
N LYS A 71 -12.87 16.12 1.84
CA LYS A 71 -14.29 15.89 2.16
C LYS A 71 -14.86 14.67 1.45
N TYR A 72 -14.46 14.43 0.20
CA TYR A 72 -14.88 13.23 -0.53
C TYR A 72 -14.41 11.97 0.20
N MET A 73 -13.14 11.92 0.61
CA MET A 73 -12.56 10.78 1.31
C MET A 73 -13.24 10.54 2.67
N GLN A 74 -13.53 11.62 3.41
CA GLN A 74 -14.28 11.54 4.67
C GLN A 74 -15.67 10.95 4.46
N GLN A 75 -16.44 11.49 3.51
CA GLN A 75 -17.80 11.02 3.22
C GLN A 75 -17.80 9.57 2.74
N LEU A 76 -16.84 9.20 1.87
CA LEU A 76 -16.72 7.85 1.35
C LEU A 76 -16.52 6.82 2.47
N ILE A 77 -15.64 7.11 3.44
CA ILE A 77 -15.41 6.19 4.56
C ILE A 77 -16.64 6.08 5.46
N LEU A 78 -17.35 7.19 5.72
CA LEU A 78 -18.60 7.17 6.47
C LEU A 78 -19.69 6.36 5.75
N SER A 79 -19.77 6.47 4.42
CA SER A 79 -20.67 5.66 3.60
C SER A 79 -20.30 4.18 3.59
N LEU A 80 -19.02 3.84 3.50
CA LEU A 80 -18.53 2.46 3.62
C LEU A 80 -18.86 1.86 5.00
N HIS A 81 -18.75 2.66 6.06
CA HIS A 81 -19.18 2.24 7.39
C HIS A 81 -20.69 1.97 7.43
N LYS A 82 -21.49 2.95 6.98
CA LYS A 82 -22.95 2.90 6.99
C LYS A 82 -23.53 1.74 6.17
N HIS A 83 -22.97 1.48 4.99
CA HIS A 83 -23.55 0.58 4.00
C HIS A 83 -22.88 -0.80 3.91
N HIS A 84 -21.61 -0.91 4.32
CA HIS A 84 -20.81 -2.13 4.16
C HIS A 84 -20.08 -2.57 5.45
N GLY A 85 -20.38 -1.95 6.60
CA GLY A 85 -19.87 -2.39 7.89
C GLY A 85 -18.36 -2.23 8.08
N HIS A 86 -17.72 -1.32 7.34
CA HIS A 86 -16.34 -0.92 7.63
C HIS A 86 -16.29 -0.24 9.01
N GLY A 87 -15.25 -0.44 9.81
CA GLY A 87 -15.02 0.32 11.03
C GLY A 87 -14.68 1.78 10.73
N LEU A 88 -14.97 2.65 11.70
CA LEU A 88 -14.71 4.09 11.60
C LEU A 88 -13.20 4.42 11.49
N PRO A 89 -12.84 5.63 11.04
CA PRO A 89 -11.45 6.06 11.00
C PRO A 89 -10.79 6.07 12.38
N ILE A 90 -9.49 5.75 12.39
CA ILE A 90 -8.65 5.80 13.58
C ILE A 90 -7.81 7.08 13.61
N THR A 91 -7.67 7.68 14.78
CA THR A 91 -6.83 8.86 15.00
C THR A 91 -5.36 8.55 14.79
N HIS A 92 -4.60 9.50 14.22
CA HIS A 92 -3.17 9.29 13.99
C HIS A 92 -2.37 9.13 15.29
N SER A 93 -2.64 10.00 16.26
CA SER A 93 -2.02 10.05 17.58
C SER A 93 -2.99 10.71 18.56
N ALA A 94 -2.65 10.74 19.85
CA ALA A 94 -3.47 11.42 20.86
C ALA A 94 -3.74 12.91 20.52
N SER A 95 -2.85 13.54 19.73
CA SER A 95 -2.91 14.95 19.36
C SER A 95 -3.41 15.22 17.93
N ARG A 96 -3.73 14.19 17.15
CA ARG A 96 -4.11 14.35 15.73
C ARG A 96 -5.31 13.49 15.37
N GLY A 97 -6.29 14.12 14.71
CA GLY A 97 -7.54 13.50 14.29
C GLY A 97 -7.39 12.43 13.20
N TRP A 98 -8.48 12.15 12.49
CA TRP A 98 -8.55 11.09 11.47
C TRP A 98 -7.70 11.36 10.23
N PHE A 99 -7.56 12.63 9.85
CA PHE A 99 -6.81 13.05 8.68
C PHE A 99 -5.55 13.79 9.12
N TRP A 100 -4.42 13.43 8.53
CA TRP A 100 -3.14 14.11 8.79
C TRP A 100 -2.32 14.28 7.53
N ASP A 101 -1.47 15.31 7.56
CA ASP A 101 -0.57 15.62 6.46
C ASP A 101 0.63 14.67 6.44
N VAL A 102 0.94 14.18 5.24
CA VAL A 102 2.14 13.42 4.93
C VAL A 102 3.00 14.28 4.03
N ARG A 103 3.86 15.10 4.65
CA ARG A 103 4.79 16.00 4.00
C ARG A 103 6.07 16.14 4.83
N PRO A 104 7.24 16.37 4.20
CA PRO A 104 8.44 16.74 4.93
C PRO A 104 8.21 18.00 5.78
N LEU A 105 8.53 17.95 7.08
CA LEU A 105 8.45 19.14 7.93
C LEU A 105 9.64 20.09 7.66
N PRO A 106 9.42 21.37 7.32
CA PRO A 106 10.50 22.32 7.12
C PRO A 106 11.24 22.60 8.43
N GLY A 107 12.57 22.46 8.44
CA GLY A 107 13.41 23.07 9.47
C GLY A 107 13.39 22.46 10.88
N GLN A 108 12.79 21.29 11.11
CA GLN A 108 12.96 20.63 12.41
C GLN A 108 14.32 19.93 12.50
N ASN A 109 15.23 20.53 13.28
CA ASN A 109 16.30 19.79 13.94
C ASN A 109 15.68 18.56 14.63
N GLN A 110 16.31 17.39 14.46
CA GLN A 110 15.86 16.12 15.03
C GLN A 110 15.86 16.06 16.58
N GLN A 111 16.03 17.21 17.24
CA GLN A 111 16.08 17.42 18.69
C GLN A 111 14.76 17.91 19.32
N ALA A 112 13.67 18.10 18.58
CA ALA A 112 12.37 18.33 19.22
C ALA A 112 11.96 17.11 20.06
N ALA A 113 11.32 17.32 21.22
CA ALA A 113 11.00 16.30 22.23
C ALA A 113 10.17 15.10 21.71
N SER A 114 9.57 15.20 20.53
CA SER A 114 8.96 14.10 19.79
C SER A 114 9.65 13.92 18.44
N LYS A 115 10.24 12.74 18.18
CA LYS A 115 10.77 12.38 16.86
C LYS A 115 9.63 12.39 15.84
N PRO A 116 9.80 13.02 14.65
CA PRO A 116 8.75 13.03 13.63
C PRO A 116 8.46 11.60 13.16
N ALA A 117 7.18 11.32 12.90
CA ALA A 117 6.79 10.04 12.30
C ALA A 117 7.50 9.87 10.95
N ARG A 118 7.83 8.64 10.56
CA ARG A 118 8.56 8.37 9.29
C ARG A 118 7.91 9.02 8.06
N SER A 119 6.57 9.05 8.03
CA SER A 119 5.72 9.71 7.03
C SER A 119 5.99 11.21 6.85
N GLU A 120 6.54 11.87 7.87
CA GLU A 120 6.83 13.31 7.93
C GLU A 120 8.29 13.65 7.64
N THR A 121 9.08 12.63 7.30
CA THR A 121 10.48 12.79 6.91
C THR A 121 10.65 12.66 5.40
N ALA A 122 11.76 13.18 4.86
CA ALA A 122 12.10 13.05 3.45
C ALA A 122 12.77 11.70 3.09
N ARG A 123 13.27 10.95 4.09
CA ARG A 123 14.04 9.71 3.88
C ARG A 123 13.20 8.58 3.26
N ASP A 124 13.84 7.56 2.74
CA ASP A 124 13.14 6.32 2.36
C ASP A 124 12.31 5.78 3.54
N PHE A 125 11.15 5.23 3.21
CA PHE A 125 10.36 4.42 4.14
C PHE A 125 10.33 2.99 3.59
N PRO A 126 11.09 2.05 4.21
CA PRO A 126 11.14 0.65 3.78
C PRO A 126 9.77 -0.05 3.79
N TRP A 127 9.74 -1.29 3.31
CA TRP A 127 8.53 -2.12 3.27
C TRP A 127 7.89 -2.26 4.65
N HIS A 128 6.60 -1.93 4.74
CA HIS A 128 5.83 -2.07 5.95
C HIS A 128 4.32 -2.17 5.68
N THR A 129 3.58 -2.52 6.73
CA THR A 129 2.15 -2.30 6.90
C THR A 129 1.94 -1.24 7.99
N ASP A 130 0.96 -0.36 7.83
CA ASP A 130 0.64 0.68 8.81
C ASP A 130 0.23 0.05 10.15
N CYS A 131 0.71 0.62 11.27
CA CYS A 131 0.36 0.22 12.63
C CYS A 131 0.57 -1.29 12.94
N SER A 132 1.61 -1.92 12.40
CA SER A 132 1.90 -3.33 12.69
C SER A 132 2.07 -3.66 14.19
N TYR A 133 2.33 -2.65 15.02
CA TYR A 133 2.47 -2.73 16.48
C TYR A 133 1.14 -2.62 17.26
N GLU A 134 0.01 -2.34 16.62
CA GLU A 134 -1.30 -2.27 17.28
C GLU A 134 -1.94 -3.66 17.35
N HIS A 135 -2.69 -3.95 18.42
CA HIS A 135 -3.52 -5.17 18.51
C HIS A 135 -4.56 -5.23 17.38
N LEU A 136 -5.16 -4.08 17.10
CA LEU A 136 -6.17 -3.88 16.06
C LEU A 136 -5.61 -2.99 14.93
N PRO A 137 -4.70 -3.50 14.08
CA PRO A 137 -4.19 -2.72 12.97
C PRO A 137 -5.32 -2.37 12.00
N PRO A 138 -5.28 -1.19 11.36
CA PRO A 138 -6.26 -0.80 10.37
C PRO A 138 -6.21 -1.78 9.20
N ARG A 139 -7.38 -2.23 8.74
CA ARG A 139 -7.50 -3.05 7.53
C ARG A 139 -7.20 -2.22 6.29
N PHE A 140 -7.49 -0.91 6.31
CA PHE A 140 -7.27 -0.05 5.17
C PHE A 140 -6.60 1.28 5.53
N PHE A 141 -5.88 1.83 4.56
CA PHE A 141 -5.48 3.24 4.55
C PHE A 141 -5.72 3.86 3.18
N ALA A 142 -5.80 5.18 3.15
CA ALA A 142 -5.88 5.95 1.93
C ALA A 142 -4.89 7.11 1.94
N LEU A 143 -4.42 7.45 0.75
CA LEU A 143 -3.58 8.61 0.49
C LEU A 143 -4.20 9.46 -0.63
N GLN A 144 -4.58 10.69 -0.31
CA GLN A 144 -4.97 11.69 -1.31
C GLN A 144 -3.75 12.53 -1.70
N VAL A 145 -3.54 12.67 -3.01
CA VAL A 145 -2.51 13.52 -3.58
C VAL A 145 -2.99 14.95 -3.69
N LEU A 146 -2.54 15.79 -2.76
CA LEU A 146 -2.73 17.23 -2.81
C LEU A 146 -1.63 17.86 -3.67
N GLN A 147 -0.39 17.42 -3.49
CA GLN A 147 0.73 17.81 -4.33
C GLN A 147 1.70 16.64 -4.49
N PRO A 148 1.88 16.11 -5.72
CA PRO A 148 2.84 15.04 -5.95
C PRO A 148 4.27 15.57 -5.81
N ASP A 149 5.23 14.65 -5.69
CA ASP A 149 6.64 15.00 -5.84
C ASP A 149 6.91 15.43 -7.29
N ARG A 150 7.60 16.55 -7.49
CA ARG A 150 7.96 17.09 -8.82
C ARG A 150 9.45 17.03 -9.11
N CYS A 151 10.21 16.38 -8.24
CA CYS A 151 11.66 16.32 -8.27
C CYS A 151 12.19 14.88 -8.44
N GLY A 152 11.33 13.96 -8.91
CA GLY A 152 11.70 12.57 -9.18
C GLY A 152 11.88 11.72 -7.93
N GLY A 153 11.21 12.07 -6.83
CA GLY A 153 11.16 11.31 -5.58
C GLY A 153 9.76 10.83 -5.19
N GLY A 154 9.61 10.35 -3.97
CA GLY A 154 8.33 10.12 -3.32
C GLY A 154 7.44 9.02 -3.92
N THR A 155 8.00 8.15 -4.75
CA THR A 155 7.30 7.02 -5.37
C THR A 155 6.75 6.09 -4.30
N LEU A 156 5.45 5.81 -4.37
CA LEU A 156 4.80 4.79 -3.55
C LEU A 156 4.98 3.43 -4.24
N SER A 157 5.68 2.51 -3.60
CA SER A 157 5.82 1.13 -4.07
C SER A 157 4.91 0.24 -3.26
N ILE A 158 4.19 -0.67 -3.91
CA ILE A 158 3.32 -1.65 -3.25
C ILE A 158 3.62 -3.07 -3.73
N LEU A 159 3.53 -4.04 -2.82
CA LEU A 159 3.76 -5.45 -3.11
C LEU A 159 2.68 -6.30 -2.44
N ASP A 160 2.04 -7.14 -3.25
CA ASP A 160 0.96 -8.03 -2.84
C ASP A 160 1.50 -9.13 -1.90
N ALA A 161 0.82 -9.31 -0.76
CA ALA A 161 1.11 -10.31 0.25
C ALA A 161 1.09 -11.74 -0.31
N ASP A 162 0.19 -12.05 -1.25
CA ASP A 162 0.13 -13.38 -1.87
C ASP A 162 1.37 -13.65 -2.73
N LYS A 163 1.88 -12.61 -3.41
CA LYS A 163 3.09 -12.73 -4.24
C LYS A 163 4.31 -13.02 -3.39
N ILE A 164 4.49 -12.30 -2.29
CA ILE A 164 5.63 -12.54 -1.40
C ILE A 164 5.46 -13.87 -0.64
N ALA A 165 4.26 -14.20 -0.14
CA ALA A 165 4.00 -15.46 0.54
C ALA A 165 4.24 -16.68 -0.37
N GLY A 166 3.96 -16.56 -1.67
CA GLY A 166 4.23 -17.59 -2.67
C GLY A 166 5.72 -17.86 -2.92
N LEU A 167 6.61 -16.93 -2.56
CA LEU A 167 8.06 -17.10 -2.66
C LEU A 167 8.67 -17.81 -1.44
N LEU A 168 7.92 -17.91 -0.34
CA LEU A 168 8.42 -18.44 0.93
C LEU A 168 8.27 -19.96 1.02
N SER A 169 9.26 -20.59 1.64
CA SER A 169 9.24 -21.99 1.99
C SER A 169 8.03 -22.32 2.89
N PRO A 170 7.48 -23.55 2.83
CA PRO A 170 6.41 -23.95 3.74
C PRO A 170 6.79 -23.83 5.22
N ALA A 171 8.07 -24.03 5.57
CA ALA A 171 8.56 -23.88 6.93
C ALA A 171 8.52 -22.42 7.39
N THR A 172 8.98 -21.49 6.56
CA THR A 172 8.94 -20.05 6.86
C THR A 172 7.52 -19.54 6.96
N ARG A 173 6.60 -19.96 6.08
CA ARG A 173 5.17 -19.59 6.21
C ARG A 173 4.57 -20.05 7.55
N ARG A 174 4.85 -21.29 7.97
CA ARG A 174 4.40 -21.78 9.28
C ARG A 174 4.99 -20.98 10.44
N SER A 175 6.28 -20.67 10.38
CA SER A 175 6.94 -19.90 11.44
C SER A 175 6.41 -18.48 11.53
N LEU A 176 6.23 -17.78 10.39
CA LEU A 176 5.67 -16.43 10.34
C LEU A 176 4.22 -16.37 10.83
N SER A 177 3.50 -17.49 10.76
CA SER A 177 2.10 -17.59 11.21
C SER A 177 1.95 -17.83 12.71
N ARG A 178 3.06 -18.02 13.44
CA ARG A 178 3.04 -18.20 14.90
C ARG A 178 3.29 -16.88 15.63
N PRO A 179 2.73 -16.70 16.84
CA PRO A 179 2.97 -15.52 17.69
C PRO A 179 4.36 -15.57 18.34
N GLU A 180 5.41 -15.63 17.51
CA GLU A 180 6.82 -15.74 17.94
C GLU A 180 7.61 -14.47 17.60
N TYR A 181 6.93 -13.35 17.42
CA TYR A 181 7.54 -12.06 17.08
C TYR A 181 7.06 -10.98 18.04
N ARG A 182 8.01 -10.35 18.71
CA ARG A 182 7.76 -9.14 19.48
C ARG A 182 7.81 -7.94 18.55
N ILE A 183 6.78 -7.11 18.60
CA ILE A 183 6.62 -5.92 17.78
C ILE A 183 6.60 -4.71 18.71
N THR A 184 7.67 -3.91 18.69
CA THR A 184 7.83 -2.77 19.59
C THR A 184 6.96 -1.60 19.14
N VAL A 185 6.23 -0.97 20.06
CA VAL A 185 5.50 0.27 19.82
C VAL A 185 6.53 1.41 19.68
N PRO A 186 6.61 2.12 18.54
CA PRO A 186 7.54 3.24 18.40
C PRO A 186 7.23 4.33 19.43
N ALA A 187 8.26 4.99 19.94
CA ALA A 187 8.16 5.94 21.05
C ALA A 187 7.12 7.05 20.81
N GLU A 188 7.02 7.54 19.57
CA GLU A 188 6.08 8.59 19.17
C GLU A 188 4.60 8.15 19.15
N PHE A 189 4.32 6.85 19.27
CA PHE A 189 2.96 6.28 19.24
C PHE A 189 2.55 5.61 20.57
N ILE A 190 3.36 5.73 21.63
CA ILE A 190 3.00 5.20 22.94
C ILE A 190 1.79 5.96 23.50
N LYS A 191 0.69 5.23 23.76
CA LYS A 191 -0.58 5.75 24.31
C LYS A 191 -0.89 5.22 25.71
N SER A 192 -0.28 4.12 26.11
CA SER A 192 -0.48 3.40 27.38
C SER A 192 0.87 2.90 27.89
N ASP A 193 0.90 2.05 28.93
CA ASP A 193 2.13 1.41 29.42
C ASP A 193 2.60 0.23 28.57
N GLU A 194 1.78 -0.24 27.63
CA GLU A 194 2.19 -1.28 26.69
C GLU A 194 3.29 -0.75 25.76
N ARG A 195 4.41 -1.48 25.67
CA ARG A 195 5.59 -1.09 24.87
C ARG A 195 5.81 -1.99 23.67
N HIS A 196 5.11 -3.13 23.63
CA HIS A 196 5.21 -4.11 22.56
C HIS A 196 4.01 -5.04 22.60
N ILE A 197 3.78 -5.71 21.48
CA ILE A 197 2.87 -6.85 21.38
C ILE A 197 3.64 -8.08 20.91
N THR A 198 3.13 -9.28 21.18
CA THR A 198 3.62 -10.53 20.59
C THR A 198 2.58 -11.04 19.62
N ALA A 199 2.96 -11.24 18.36
CA ALA A 199 2.00 -11.53 17.30
C ALA A 199 2.61 -12.29 16.12
N PRO A 200 1.80 -12.98 15.30
CA PRO A 200 2.24 -13.50 14.01
C PRO A 200 2.45 -12.37 13.00
N LEU A 201 3.28 -12.64 11.99
CA LEU A 201 3.55 -11.72 10.87
C LEU A 201 2.79 -12.11 9.60
N LEU A 202 2.39 -13.37 9.47
CA LEU A 202 1.62 -13.89 8.35
C LEU A 202 0.30 -14.47 8.87
N SER A 203 -0.80 -14.18 8.18
CA SER A 203 -2.12 -14.76 8.42
C SER A 203 -2.80 -15.03 7.08
N LYS A 204 -4.02 -15.55 7.13
CA LYS A 204 -4.91 -15.63 5.98
C LYS A 204 -6.22 -14.94 6.30
N ASP A 205 -6.74 -14.21 5.33
CA ASP A 205 -8.09 -13.66 5.43
C ASP A 205 -9.12 -14.80 5.51
N SER A 206 -9.99 -14.74 6.51
CA SER A 206 -10.96 -15.82 6.79
C SER A 206 -11.99 -16.06 5.68
N GLY A 207 -12.29 -15.04 4.86
CA GLY A 207 -13.26 -15.15 3.78
C GLY A 207 -12.63 -15.59 2.45
N SER A 208 -11.56 -14.91 2.03
CA SER A 208 -10.92 -15.11 0.73
C SER A 208 -9.76 -16.11 0.75
N GLY A 209 -9.19 -16.39 1.91
CA GLY A 209 -7.97 -17.20 2.06
C GLY A 209 -6.68 -16.51 1.57
N ALA A 210 -6.77 -15.25 1.13
CA ALA A 210 -5.63 -14.45 0.70
C ALA A 210 -4.64 -14.24 1.86
N ALA A 211 -3.34 -14.18 1.53
CA ALA A 211 -2.32 -13.89 2.52
C ALA A 211 -2.50 -12.48 3.10
N GLU A 212 -2.33 -12.38 4.41
CA GLU A 212 -2.29 -11.12 5.14
C GLU A 212 -0.95 -10.99 5.87
N LEU A 213 -0.38 -9.79 5.86
CA LEU A 213 0.89 -9.47 6.48
C LEU A 213 0.75 -8.40 7.55
N ARG A 214 1.57 -8.55 8.58
CA ARG A 214 1.84 -7.55 9.63
C ARG A 214 3.35 -7.43 9.70
N PHE A 215 3.90 -6.35 9.15
CA PHE A 215 5.35 -6.25 8.99
C PHE A 215 5.84 -4.82 9.11
N ARG A 216 6.94 -4.63 9.85
CA ARG A 216 7.75 -3.41 9.86
C ARG A 216 9.10 -3.75 10.48
N GLU A 217 10.08 -4.01 9.64
CA GLU A 217 11.37 -4.62 10.02
C GLU A 217 12.01 -3.97 11.26
N GLU A 218 12.05 -2.64 11.34
CA GLU A 218 12.83 -1.95 12.37
C GLU A 218 12.30 -2.09 13.80
N ILE A 219 11.09 -2.63 13.98
CA ILE A 219 10.45 -2.83 15.29
C ILE A 219 10.20 -4.31 15.61
N LEU A 220 10.70 -5.22 14.78
CA LEU A 220 10.52 -6.66 14.96
C LEU A 220 11.70 -7.30 15.69
N GLU A 221 11.37 -8.14 16.67
CA GLU A 221 12.32 -9.02 17.35
C GLU A 221 11.78 -10.46 17.31
N PRO A 222 12.47 -11.40 16.63
CA PRO A 222 12.07 -12.80 16.64
C PRO A 222 12.39 -13.43 18.01
N LEU A 223 11.45 -14.17 18.58
CA LEU A 223 11.55 -14.77 19.92
C LEU A 223 12.11 -16.20 19.90
N THR A 224 12.22 -16.83 18.73
CA THR A 224 12.76 -18.19 18.55
C THR A 224 13.76 -18.24 17.40
N ASN A 225 14.59 -19.29 17.36
CA ASN A 225 15.48 -19.54 16.22
C ASN A 225 14.71 -19.78 14.92
N GLY A 226 13.55 -20.44 14.98
CA GLY A 226 12.67 -20.64 13.83
C GLY A 226 12.15 -19.30 13.29
N ALA A 227 11.65 -18.44 14.19
CA ALA A 227 11.18 -17.10 13.86
C ALA A 227 12.28 -16.24 13.23
N LYS A 228 13.52 -16.33 13.75
CA LYS A 228 14.69 -15.62 13.22
C LYS A 228 15.04 -16.06 11.80
N LEU A 229 15.12 -17.36 11.54
CA LEU A 229 15.39 -17.89 10.20
C LEU A 229 14.29 -17.52 9.21
N ALA A 230 13.03 -17.58 9.64
CA ALA A 230 11.89 -17.22 8.82
C ALA A 230 11.86 -15.72 8.48
N LEU A 231 12.23 -14.85 9.42
CA LEU A 231 12.35 -13.41 9.18
C LEU A 231 13.50 -13.09 8.22
N GLN A 232 14.62 -13.83 8.31
CA GLN A 232 15.73 -13.71 7.37
C GLN A 232 15.31 -14.11 5.96
N GLU A 233 14.68 -15.27 5.77
CA GLU A 233 14.18 -15.71 4.46
C GLU A 233 13.15 -14.72 3.89
N PHE A 234 12.28 -14.15 4.73
CA PHE A 234 11.33 -13.12 4.33
C PHE A 234 12.04 -11.86 3.81
N GLY A 235 13.05 -11.36 4.53
CA GLY A 235 13.85 -10.21 4.12
C GLY A 235 14.60 -10.45 2.80
N GLU A 236 15.20 -11.63 2.64
CA GLU A 236 15.85 -12.04 1.38
C GLU A 236 14.84 -12.11 0.22
N SER A 237 13.64 -12.64 0.47
CA SER A 237 12.57 -12.74 -0.52
C SER A 237 12.09 -11.37 -1.00
N LEU A 238 12.03 -10.36 -0.13
CA LEU A 238 11.69 -8.98 -0.51
C LEU A 238 12.72 -8.36 -1.47
N GLN A 239 13.98 -8.81 -1.43
CA GLN A 239 15.04 -8.32 -2.32
C GLN A 239 15.16 -9.12 -3.62
N SER A 240 14.43 -10.23 -3.72
CA SER A 240 14.50 -11.14 -4.87
C SER A 240 14.04 -10.47 -6.19
N PRO A 241 14.55 -10.91 -7.35
CA PRO A 241 14.05 -10.46 -8.65
C PRO A 241 12.54 -10.65 -8.83
N ASN A 242 11.98 -11.73 -8.27
CA ASN A 242 10.55 -12.02 -8.36
C ASN A 242 9.71 -11.01 -7.59
N ALA A 243 10.12 -10.63 -6.37
CA ALA A 243 9.45 -9.58 -5.61
C ALA A 243 9.55 -8.21 -6.30
N LYS A 244 10.72 -7.88 -6.87
CA LYS A 244 10.91 -6.66 -7.66
C LYS A 244 10.01 -6.62 -8.89
N ALA A 245 9.89 -7.73 -9.63
CA ALA A 245 9.03 -7.83 -10.80
C ALA A 245 7.52 -7.75 -10.43
N ALA A 246 7.14 -8.24 -9.25
CA ALA A 246 5.77 -8.16 -8.74
C ALA A 246 5.43 -6.81 -8.09
N THR A 247 6.44 -5.96 -7.84
CA THR A 247 6.24 -4.66 -7.20
C THR A 247 5.61 -3.67 -8.17
N LEU A 248 4.56 -2.98 -7.73
CA LEU A 248 3.97 -1.88 -8.46
C LEU A 248 4.55 -0.56 -7.95
N HIS A 249 5.21 0.18 -8.84
CA HIS A 249 5.74 1.51 -8.54
C HIS A 249 4.75 2.57 -9.02
N LEU A 250 4.10 3.23 -8.07
CA LEU A 250 3.11 4.29 -8.29
C LEU A 250 3.81 5.64 -8.24
N THR A 251 4.30 6.05 -9.41
CA THR A 251 5.02 7.30 -9.60
C THR A 251 4.08 8.51 -9.56
N PRO A 252 4.62 9.73 -9.42
CA PRO A 252 3.84 10.97 -9.56
C PRO A 252 2.97 11.05 -10.82
N GLU A 253 3.40 10.47 -11.94
CA GLU A 253 2.64 10.44 -13.19
C GLU A 253 1.41 9.52 -13.10
N LEU A 254 1.52 8.43 -12.34
CA LEU A 254 0.41 7.50 -12.08
C LEU A 254 -0.52 7.99 -10.97
N LEU A 255 0.00 8.78 -10.03
CA LEU A 255 -0.74 9.38 -8.92
C LEU A 255 -0.60 10.93 -8.94
N PRO A 256 -1.15 11.62 -9.96
CA PRO A 256 -1.14 13.08 -10.00
C PRO A 256 -2.06 13.68 -8.92
N ARG A 257 -1.98 15.01 -8.74
CA ARG A 257 -2.91 15.78 -7.89
C ARG A 257 -4.37 15.39 -8.18
N GLY A 258 -5.17 15.24 -7.13
CA GLY A 258 -6.55 14.78 -7.22
C GLY A 258 -6.71 13.25 -7.33
N SER A 259 -5.62 12.48 -7.24
CA SER A 259 -5.70 11.03 -7.08
C SER A 259 -5.85 10.66 -5.60
N ILE A 260 -6.66 9.64 -5.33
CA ILE A 260 -6.72 8.94 -4.05
C ILE A 260 -6.33 7.48 -4.31
N ILE A 261 -5.38 6.95 -3.56
CA ILE A 261 -5.08 5.52 -3.54
C ILE A 261 -5.60 4.93 -2.23
N LEU A 262 -6.43 3.90 -2.31
CA LEU A 262 -6.97 3.14 -1.19
C LEU A 262 -6.29 1.77 -1.21
N ILE A 263 -5.80 1.33 -0.05
CA ILE A 263 -5.02 0.09 0.07
C ILE A 263 -5.54 -0.70 1.26
N ASN A 264 -5.80 -1.99 1.05
CA ASN A 264 -5.91 -2.98 2.10
C ASN A 264 -4.51 -3.22 2.68
N ASN A 265 -4.29 -2.63 3.84
CA ASN A 265 -3.02 -2.57 4.55
C ASN A 265 -2.48 -3.95 4.94
N ARG A 266 -3.32 -4.98 4.96
CA ARG A 266 -2.93 -6.35 5.30
C ARG A 266 -2.51 -7.15 4.08
N ARG A 267 -3.18 -6.90 2.94
CA ARG A 267 -2.89 -7.60 1.67
C ARG A 267 -1.76 -6.98 0.87
N TRP A 268 -1.32 -5.77 1.22
CA TRP A 268 -0.29 -5.06 0.50
C TRP A 268 0.76 -4.47 1.45
N LEU A 269 2.01 -4.87 1.26
CA LEU A 269 3.14 -4.12 1.78
C LEU A 269 3.27 -2.81 0.99
N HIS A 270 3.73 -1.77 1.65
CA HIS A 270 4.06 -0.52 0.98
C HIS A 270 5.39 0.06 1.45
N ALA A 271 6.04 0.76 0.53
CA ALA A 271 7.29 1.48 0.74
C ALA A 271 7.23 2.81 0.01
N ARG A 272 8.07 3.74 0.43
CA ARG A 272 8.20 5.06 -0.21
C ARG A 272 9.67 5.35 -0.47
N SER A 273 10.01 5.73 -1.69
CA SER A 273 11.34 6.27 -1.96
C SER A 273 11.52 7.66 -1.33
N GLU A 274 12.76 8.12 -1.27
CA GLU A 274 13.12 9.47 -0.81
C GLU A 274 12.24 10.52 -1.48
N VAL A 275 11.67 11.41 -0.66
CA VAL A 275 10.93 12.58 -1.13
C VAL A 275 11.93 13.68 -1.44
N LYS A 276 11.91 14.18 -2.68
CA LYS A 276 12.84 15.17 -3.18
C LYS A 276 12.20 16.56 -3.30
N ASP A 277 10.89 16.64 -3.46
CA ASP A 277 10.16 17.91 -3.42
C ASP A 277 9.74 18.25 -1.98
N PRO A 278 10.29 19.31 -1.36
CA PRO A 278 9.89 19.74 -0.01
C PRO A 278 8.42 20.20 0.07
N ARG A 279 7.79 20.50 -1.07
CA ARG A 279 6.37 20.85 -1.15
C ARG A 279 5.47 19.65 -1.44
N ARG A 280 6.00 18.43 -1.52
CA ARG A 280 5.20 17.20 -1.67
C ARG A 280 4.23 17.07 -0.50
N HIS A 281 2.95 16.90 -0.79
CA HIS A 281 1.88 16.90 0.21
C HIS A 281 0.82 15.87 -0.12
N LEU A 282 0.64 14.90 0.76
CA LEU A 282 -0.53 14.01 0.74
C LEU A 282 -1.36 14.16 2.01
N ARG A 283 -2.64 13.81 1.93
CA ARG A 283 -3.46 13.54 3.12
C ARG A 283 -3.57 12.04 3.33
N ARG A 284 -3.39 11.57 4.57
CA ARG A 284 -3.61 10.16 4.94
C ARG A 284 -4.79 10.00 5.90
N VAL A 285 -5.46 8.87 5.79
CA VAL A 285 -6.42 8.33 6.76
C VAL A 285 -6.25 6.82 6.86
N ARG A 286 -6.53 6.26 8.04
CA ARG A 286 -6.59 4.82 8.33
C ARG A 286 -7.98 4.51 8.89
N TRP A 287 -8.57 3.38 8.56
CA TRP A 287 -9.88 2.98 9.08
C TRP A 287 -10.03 1.45 9.17
N ASP A 288 -11.16 1.02 9.73
CA ASP A 288 -11.51 -0.40 9.88
C ASP A 288 -10.46 -1.19 10.69
N ALA A 289 -10.15 -0.70 11.90
CA ALA A 289 -9.29 -1.40 12.85
C ALA A 289 -9.93 -2.72 13.30
N ARG A 290 -9.21 -3.83 13.10
CA ARG A 290 -9.68 -5.19 13.43
C ARG A 290 -8.53 -6.05 13.95
N PRO A 291 -8.80 -7.19 14.62
CA PRO A 291 -7.75 -8.18 14.92
C PRO A 291 -7.08 -8.69 13.64
N PHE A 292 -5.76 -8.93 13.68
CA PHE A 292 -5.00 -9.39 12.51
C PHE A 292 -5.14 -10.89 12.23
N ALA A 293 -5.19 -11.70 13.28
CA ALA A 293 -5.50 -13.12 13.18
C ALA A 293 -6.74 -13.39 14.05
N ALA A 294 -7.58 -14.34 13.63
CA ALA A 294 -8.63 -14.87 14.48
C ALA A 294 -7.99 -15.58 15.69
N GLU A 295 -8.58 -15.41 16.88
CA GLU A 295 -8.10 -16.02 18.13
C GLU A 295 -8.06 -17.56 18.06
N GLU A 296 -8.73 -18.18 17.09
CA GLU A 296 -8.76 -19.65 16.87
C GLU A 296 -7.39 -20.26 16.53
N ALA A 297 -6.39 -19.47 16.13
CA ALA A 297 -5.01 -19.95 15.94
C ALA A 297 -4.24 -20.18 17.25
N LEU A 298 -4.82 -19.84 18.41
CA LEU A 298 -4.22 -20.00 19.74
C LEU A 298 -4.71 -21.25 20.49
N SER A 299 -5.61 -22.04 19.89
CA SER A 299 -6.24 -23.21 20.52
C SER A 299 -5.96 -24.56 19.84
N LEU A 300 -4.79 -24.71 19.18
CA LEU A 300 -4.30 -26.02 18.70
C LEU A 300 -2.88 -26.30 19.18
#